data_AF-A0A7S2ZSQ2-F1
#
_entry.id   AF-A0A7S2ZSQ2-F1
#
_cell.length_a   1.000
_cell.length_b   1.000
_cell.length_c   1.000
_cell.angle_alpha   90.00
_cell.angle_beta   90.00
_cell.angle_gamma   90.00
#
_symmetry.space_group_name_H-M   'P 1'
#
loop_
_entity.id
_entity.type
_entity.pdbx_description
1 polymer ?
#
loop_
_entity_poly.entity_id
_entity_poly.type
_entity_poly.pdbx_seq_one_letter_code
_entity_poly.pdbx_strand_id
1 'polypeptide(L)'
;MSFQELGLRNDLCRFLTEEQGWKIPRPVQAETIAQMLCGRDLCVVAPTGSGKTAAFCLPLVQRCIERQLKPAQPVRHSADAIEWRAENCNIESSSISARRANSWGYARADIPVTDGKCYYEVQTLSDGICRLGWATGNSSKNLGSDAFGFGYGATGVKVNNSTFEKYGSSFSVKGRTVGCALDTESRKIWFLMDGVSLGDAFEYVPTTPLLPAICVKDATVRVIFEGAKLKFDPPPGCKALLEMSSKRRGHASTQSPLAVIVEPNADLALQVYNFLVLCTARLDGDLRIPIGVSAKKIERSNGVGGDGGILVATLARLDDLCSSGQLSLNTTEIIVVDEADVLASSSAKQIRKICDFPLEQSQVSFFSATLPSAALSSLSSDVQVNPEWVKLHGLPIPSSVHILVHYVSKAKMALPNRGLRHLDADGLKENSDLPRVELRPEKVVKLMQIISQLSIGRAVVYVRTRKEADGLSKALHSNGISSIVYGSSPRALEEFRCGKVRFLVASDGGERGLDIPYLEYVFLLSVPESTHKFVHRVGRIGMNYSVPAPSTQ
;
A
#
# COMPACT_ATOMS: atom_id res chain seq x y z
N MET A 1 -0.21 -19.12 22.92
CA MET A 1 -0.70 -17.77 22.64
C MET A 1 -2.00 -17.87 21.88
N SER A 2 -3.10 -17.29 22.36
CA SER A 2 -4.40 -17.27 21.68
C SER A 2 -4.60 -15.97 20.88
N PHE A 3 -5.58 -15.92 19.96
CA PHE A 3 -5.91 -14.67 19.25
C PHE A 3 -6.38 -13.55 20.18
N GLN A 4 -7.05 -13.90 21.27
CA GLN A 4 -7.51 -12.95 22.27
C GLN A 4 -6.34 -12.34 23.05
N GLU A 5 -5.29 -13.12 23.34
CA GLU A 5 -4.05 -12.64 23.97
C GLU A 5 -3.27 -11.67 23.06
N LEU A 6 -3.51 -11.69 21.74
CA LEU A 6 -2.94 -10.73 20.79
C LEU A 6 -3.69 -9.39 20.77
N GLY A 7 -4.74 -9.23 21.58
CA GLY A 7 -5.54 -8.02 21.65
C GLY A 7 -6.69 -7.96 20.64
N LEU A 8 -7.03 -9.07 19.97
CA LEU A 8 -8.18 -9.12 19.07
C LEU A 8 -9.51 -9.15 19.84
N ARG A 9 -10.52 -8.46 19.30
CA ARG A 9 -11.89 -8.50 19.82
C ARG A 9 -12.50 -9.91 19.76
N ASN A 10 -13.45 -10.16 20.66
CA ASN A 10 -14.11 -11.45 20.81
C ASN A 10 -14.96 -11.86 19.58
N ASP A 11 -15.57 -10.90 18.89
CA ASP A 11 -16.32 -11.12 17.64
C ASP A 11 -15.40 -11.69 16.54
N LEU A 12 -14.23 -11.07 16.33
CA LEU A 12 -13.20 -11.54 15.40
C LEU A 12 -12.64 -12.91 15.84
N CYS A 13 -12.42 -13.13 17.13
CA CYS A 13 -11.93 -14.41 17.63
C CYS A 13 -12.93 -15.55 17.41
N ARG A 14 -14.24 -15.30 17.56
CA ARG A 14 -15.30 -16.27 17.26
C ARG A 14 -15.34 -16.61 15.78
N PHE A 15 -15.29 -15.60 14.89
CA PHE A 15 -15.18 -15.84 13.45
C PHE A 15 -13.99 -16.76 13.09
N LEU A 16 -12.82 -16.50 13.68
CA LEU A 16 -11.62 -17.30 13.43
C LEU A 16 -11.75 -18.74 13.94
N THR A 17 -12.33 -18.93 15.13
CA THR A 17 -12.39 -20.24 15.78
C THR A 17 -13.54 -21.10 15.27
N GLU A 18 -14.72 -20.53 15.08
CA GLU A 18 -15.96 -21.24 14.74
C GLU A 18 -16.13 -21.43 13.23
N GLU A 19 -15.77 -20.45 12.40
CA GLU A 19 -15.96 -20.54 10.94
C GLU A 19 -14.68 -20.94 10.20
N GLN A 20 -13.53 -20.37 10.58
CA GLN A 20 -12.25 -20.70 9.93
C GLN A 20 -11.54 -21.91 10.57
N GLY A 21 -11.97 -22.33 11.76
CA GLY A 21 -11.35 -23.44 12.50
C GLY A 21 -9.95 -23.10 13.07
N TRP A 22 -9.57 -21.82 13.13
CA TRP A 22 -8.25 -21.37 13.57
C TRP A 22 -8.24 -21.14 15.08
N LYS A 23 -7.82 -22.17 15.81
CA LYS A 23 -7.73 -22.13 17.28
C LYS A 23 -6.49 -21.39 17.80
N ILE A 24 -5.41 -21.39 17.03
CA ILE A 24 -4.10 -20.84 17.44
C ILE A 24 -3.58 -19.96 16.29
N PRO A 25 -3.08 -18.74 16.57
CA PRO A 25 -2.44 -17.90 15.58
C PRO A 25 -1.20 -18.58 14.98
N ARG A 26 -1.06 -18.46 13.66
CA ARG A 26 0.17 -18.88 12.96
C ARG A 26 1.34 -17.98 13.41
N PRO A 27 2.60 -18.43 13.28
CA PRO A 27 3.75 -17.64 13.73
C PRO A 27 3.76 -16.19 13.19
N VAL A 28 3.39 -15.99 11.92
CA VAL A 28 3.37 -14.63 11.35
C VAL A 28 2.28 -13.77 11.97
N GLN A 29 1.15 -14.36 12.34
CA GLN A 29 0.03 -13.68 12.97
C GLN A 29 0.40 -13.30 14.42
N ALA A 30 1.03 -14.22 15.15
CA ALA A 30 1.46 -14.02 16.53
C ALA A 30 2.47 -12.86 16.67
N GLU A 31 3.43 -12.78 15.74
CA GLU A 31 4.46 -11.75 15.76
C GLU A 31 3.97 -10.37 15.28
N THR A 32 2.91 -10.31 14.46
CA THR A 32 2.53 -9.06 13.76
C THR A 32 1.26 -8.40 14.27
N ILE A 33 0.23 -9.17 14.65
CA ILE A 33 -1.10 -8.62 14.95
C ILE A 33 -1.04 -7.57 16.06
N ALA A 34 -0.41 -7.89 17.19
CA ALA A 34 -0.32 -6.97 18.33
C ALA A 34 0.47 -5.70 17.98
N GLN A 35 1.56 -5.85 17.22
CA GLN A 35 2.38 -4.72 16.79
C GLN A 35 1.64 -3.80 15.82
N MET A 36 0.85 -4.41 14.92
CA MET A 36 0.06 -3.67 13.96
C MET A 36 -1.09 -2.91 14.65
N LEU A 37 -1.75 -3.52 15.65
CA LEU A 37 -2.74 -2.82 16.49
C LEU A 37 -2.14 -1.62 17.22
N CYS A 38 -0.89 -1.73 17.68
CA CYS A 38 -0.17 -0.63 18.32
C CYS A 38 0.23 0.51 17.36
N GLY A 39 -0.03 0.39 16.06
CA GLY A 39 0.29 1.43 15.07
C GLY A 39 1.75 1.45 14.65
N ARG A 40 2.52 0.38 14.88
CA ARG A 40 3.93 0.31 14.42
C ARG A 40 3.99 0.03 12.92
N ASP A 41 4.97 0.63 12.25
CA ASP A 41 5.35 0.23 10.90
C ASP A 41 6.02 -1.14 10.95
N LEU A 42 5.66 -2.01 10.00
CA LEU A 42 6.13 -3.39 9.97
C LEU A 42 6.76 -3.72 8.62
N CYS A 43 7.85 -4.48 8.64
CA CYS A 43 8.42 -5.16 7.49
C CYS A 43 8.39 -6.67 7.73
N VAL A 44 7.35 -7.32 7.21
CA VAL A 44 7.06 -8.72 7.46
C VAL A 44 7.51 -9.58 6.29
N VAL A 45 8.40 -10.53 6.57
CA VAL A 45 8.87 -11.52 5.60
C VAL A 45 8.47 -12.91 6.08
N ALA A 46 7.55 -13.52 5.35
CA ALA A 46 7.06 -14.87 5.63
C ALA A 46 6.59 -15.56 4.35
N PRO A 47 6.80 -16.87 4.16
CA PRO A 47 6.47 -17.57 2.93
C PRO A 47 4.97 -17.49 2.59
N THR A 48 4.61 -17.72 1.33
CA THR A 48 3.20 -17.84 0.92
C THR A 48 2.50 -18.95 1.70
N GLY A 49 1.22 -18.75 2.05
CA GLY A 49 0.48 -19.70 2.90
C GLY A 49 0.81 -19.62 4.39
N SER A 50 1.76 -18.77 4.83
CA SER A 50 2.05 -18.56 6.26
C SER A 50 0.92 -17.87 7.05
N GLY A 51 -0.07 -17.28 6.34
CA GLY A 51 -1.19 -16.56 6.96
C GLY A 51 -1.05 -15.04 7.01
N LYS A 52 -0.18 -14.45 6.17
CA LYS A 52 0.06 -12.98 6.08
C LYS A 52 -1.24 -12.18 5.90
N THR A 53 -2.14 -12.60 5.01
CA THR A 53 -3.40 -11.90 4.73
C THR A 53 -4.21 -11.65 6.00
N ALA A 54 -4.41 -12.68 6.82
CA ALA A 54 -5.11 -12.51 8.09
C ALA A 54 -4.29 -11.68 9.10
N ALA A 55 -2.96 -11.78 9.05
CA ALA A 55 -2.06 -11.06 9.93
C ALA A 55 -2.21 -9.53 9.79
N PHE A 56 -2.49 -9.01 8.59
CA PHE A 56 -2.81 -7.59 8.38
C PHE A 56 -4.30 -7.26 8.32
N CYS A 57 -5.16 -8.15 7.82
CA CYS A 57 -6.59 -7.85 7.69
C CYS A 57 -7.31 -7.76 9.04
N LEU A 58 -6.99 -8.66 9.97
CA LEU A 58 -7.63 -8.68 11.30
C LEU A 58 -7.40 -7.39 12.10
N PRO A 59 -6.16 -6.89 12.26
CA PRO A 59 -5.94 -5.63 12.95
C PRO A 59 -6.55 -4.43 12.21
N LEU A 60 -6.59 -4.44 10.88
CA LEU A 60 -7.26 -3.37 10.11
C LEU A 60 -8.77 -3.32 10.38
N VAL A 61 -9.46 -4.47 10.31
CA VAL A 61 -10.88 -4.56 10.61
C VAL A 61 -11.14 -4.08 12.04
N GLN A 62 -10.33 -4.50 13.01
CA GLN A 62 -10.46 -4.04 14.38
C GLN A 62 -10.27 -2.52 14.52
N ARG A 63 -9.27 -1.93 13.86
CA ARG A 63 -9.07 -0.47 13.92
C ARG A 63 -10.22 0.32 13.31
N CYS A 64 -10.84 -0.19 12.23
CA CYS A 64 -12.09 0.36 11.71
C CYS A 64 -13.22 0.31 12.75
N ILE A 65 -13.39 -0.82 13.45
CA ILE A 65 -14.39 -0.96 14.53
C ILE A 65 -14.13 0.03 15.66
N GLU A 66 -12.88 0.11 16.15
CA GLU A 66 -12.49 1.00 17.24
C GLU A 66 -12.70 2.48 16.87
N ARG A 67 -12.49 2.85 15.60
CA ARG A 67 -12.80 4.20 15.11
C ARG A 67 -14.30 4.49 15.09
N GLN A 68 -15.15 3.51 14.76
CA GLN A 68 -16.61 3.66 14.82
C GLN A 68 -17.18 3.66 16.25
N LEU A 69 -16.56 2.91 17.17
CA LEU A 69 -17.00 2.78 18.56
C LEU A 69 -16.51 3.90 19.47
N LYS A 70 -15.45 4.62 19.10
CA LYS A 70 -15.08 5.84 19.82
C LYS A 70 -16.30 6.77 19.77
N PRO A 71 -16.88 7.18 20.93
CA PRO A 71 -17.94 8.16 20.91
C PRO A 71 -17.39 9.35 20.12
N ALA A 72 -18.17 9.87 19.20
CA ALA A 72 -17.90 11.20 18.71
C ALA A 72 -17.82 12.07 19.97
N GLN A 73 -16.61 12.41 20.42
CA GLN A 73 -16.45 13.71 21.04
C GLN A 73 -17.16 14.65 20.07
N PRO A 74 -17.98 15.58 20.54
CA PRO A 74 -18.47 16.62 19.67
C PRO A 74 -17.24 17.38 19.19
N VAL A 75 -16.61 16.87 18.13
CA VAL A 75 -15.85 17.66 17.18
C VAL A 75 -16.93 18.58 16.70
N ARG A 76 -16.98 19.76 17.31
CA ARG A 76 -17.84 20.84 16.89
C ARG A 76 -17.43 21.10 15.44
N HIS A 77 -18.13 20.45 14.51
CA HIS A 77 -18.13 20.82 13.11
C HIS A 77 -18.94 22.13 13.03
N SER A 78 -18.41 23.20 13.63
CA SER A 78 -18.69 24.54 13.15
C SER A 78 -17.82 24.75 11.92
N ALA A 79 -18.29 25.56 10.99
CA ALA A 79 -17.56 25.95 9.80
C ALA A 79 -16.25 26.74 10.10
N ASP A 80 -15.80 26.78 11.35
CA ASP A 80 -14.75 27.67 11.89
C ASP A 80 -13.52 26.93 12.49
N ALA A 81 -13.49 25.60 12.52
CA ALA A 81 -12.36 24.87 13.12
C ALA A 81 -11.36 24.41 12.05
N ILE A 82 -10.42 25.29 11.71
CA ILE A 82 -9.26 24.91 10.89
C ILE A 82 -8.41 23.93 11.69
N GLU A 83 -8.21 22.73 11.15
CA GLU A 83 -7.31 21.75 11.77
C GLU A 83 -5.85 22.14 11.56
N TRP A 84 -5.06 22.01 12.62
CA TRP A 84 -3.65 22.32 12.63
C TRP A 84 -2.84 21.10 13.06
N ARG A 85 -1.76 20.82 12.33
CA ARG A 85 -0.72 19.88 12.75
C ARG A 85 0.39 20.68 13.41
N ALA A 86 0.63 20.44 14.69
CA ALA A 86 1.49 21.28 15.52
C ALA A 86 2.54 20.45 16.26
N GLU A 87 3.74 21.00 16.41
CA GLU A 87 4.80 20.44 17.24
C GLU A 87 5.47 21.56 18.02
N ASN A 88 5.72 21.36 19.33
CA ASN A 88 6.40 22.33 20.20
C ASN A 88 5.77 23.74 20.22
N CYS A 89 4.49 23.89 19.86
CA CYS A 89 3.71 25.12 19.96
C CYS A 89 2.28 24.85 20.45
N ASN A 90 1.63 25.91 20.95
CA ASN A 90 0.23 25.91 21.37
C ASN A 90 -0.61 26.66 20.34
N ILE A 91 -1.82 26.17 20.06
CA ILE A 91 -2.76 26.78 19.12
C ILE A 91 -4.09 27.06 19.83
N GLU A 92 -4.47 28.33 19.91
CA GLU A 92 -5.70 28.79 20.55
C GLU A 92 -6.36 29.86 19.67
N SER A 93 -7.60 29.63 19.22
CA SER A 93 -8.39 30.62 18.45
C SER A 93 -7.61 31.28 17.30
N SER A 94 -6.98 30.44 16.45
CA SER A 94 -6.12 30.85 15.33
C SER A 94 -4.83 31.59 15.71
N SER A 95 -4.45 31.58 17.00
CA SER A 95 -3.18 32.10 17.49
C SER A 95 -2.23 30.94 17.77
N ILE A 96 -1.00 31.05 17.27
CA ILE A 96 0.07 30.05 17.43
C ILE A 96 1.15 30.67 18.30
N SER A 97 1.55 29.98 19.37
CA SER A 97 2.58 30.46 20.28
C SER A 97 3.59 29.38 20.68
N ALA A 98 4.85 29.76 20.85
CA ALA A 98 5.87 28.92 21.46
C ALA A 98 6.72 29.76 22.41
N ARG A 99 6.85 29.32 23.67
CA ARG A 99 7.57 30.04 24.75
C ARG A 99 8.90 29.38 25.17
N ARG A 100 9.32 28.30 24.51
CA ARG A 100 10.57 27.60 24.83
C ARG A 100 11.73 28.24 24.08
N ALA A 101 12.69 28.84 24.79
CA ALA A 101 13.83 29.52 24.20
C ALA A 101 14.74 28.62 23.33
N ASN A 102 14.75 27.31 23.56
CA ASN A 102 15.69 26.37 22.92
C ASN A 102 15.11 25.54 21.77
N SER A 103 13.83 25.70 21.41
CA SER A 103 13.20 24.90 20.34
C SER A 103 12.25 25.73 19.49
N TRP A 104 12.22 25.47 18.18
CA TRP A 104 11.19 26.01 17.30
C TRP A 104 9.87 25.27 17.53
N GLY A 105 8.79 26.02 17.62
CA GLY A 105 7.43 25.53 17.45
C GLY A 105 7.04 25.56 15.97
N TYR A 106 6.32 24.54 15.51
CA TYR A 106 5.86 24.38 14.13
C TYR A 106 4.35 24.15 14.11
N ALA A 107 3.67 24.77 13.16
CA ALA A 107 2.25 24.58 12.92
C ALA A 107 1.95 24.63 11.42
N ARG A 108 1.18 23.67 10.91
CA ARG A 108 0.71 23.62 9.52
C ARG A 108 -0.79 23.44 9.50
N ALA A 109 -1.49 24.30 8.75
CA ALA A 109 -2.94 24.20 8.59
C ALA A 109 -3.28 23.13 7.55
N ASP A 110 -4.30 22.31 7.80
CA ASP A 110 -4.74 21.24 6.87
C ASP A 110 -5.62 21.80 5.73
N ILE A 111 -5.17 22.88 5.09
CA ILE A 111 -5.86 23.55 3.98
C ILE A 111 -4.96 23.51 2.74
N PRO A 112 -5.00 22.42 1.94
CA PRO A 112 -4.18 22.30 0.74
C PRO A 112 -4.68 23.22 -0.37
N VAL A 113 -3.74 23.90 -1.02
CA VAL A 113 -3.99 24.74 -2.20
C VAL A 113 -3.76 23.91 -3.45
N THR A 114 -4.85 23.56 -4.13
CA THR A 114 -4.81 22.72 -5.32
C THR A 114 -4.90 23.51 -6.62
N ASP A 115 -5.55 24.67 -6.61
CA ASP A 115 -5.75 25.50 -7.80
C ASP A 115 -6.01 26.97 -7.43
N GLY A 116 -5.67 27.87 -8.36
CA GLY A 116 -5.87 29.31 -8.28
C GLY A 116 -4.82 30.10 -7.49
N LYS A 117 -5.13 31.38 -7.28
CA LYS A 117 -4.34 32.31 -6.47
C LYS A 117 -4.95 32.45 -5.09
N CYS A 118 -4.20 32.13 -4.05
CA CYS A 118 -4.68 32.16 -2.68
C CYS A 118 -3.84 33.08 -1.80
N TYR A 119 -4.46 33.51 -0.71
CA TYR A 119 -3.92 34.49 0.21
C TYR A 119 -4.37 34.22 1.65
N TYR A 120 -3.46 34.39 2.60
CA TYR A 120 -3.77 34.44 4.02
C TYR A 120 -2.84 35.41 4.75
N GLU A 121 -3.25 35.85 5.93
CA GLU A 121 -2.47 36.80 6.73
C GLU A 121 -1.98 36.19 8.04
N VAL A 122 -0.83 36.68 8.49
CA VAL A 122 -0.30 36.41 9.81
C VAL A 122 0.04 37.71 10.50
N GLN A 123 -0.55 37.93 11.67
CA GLN A 123 -0.28 39.08 12.53
C GLN A 123 0.63 38.68 13.68
N THR A 124 1.70 39.45 13.89
CA THR A 124 2.59 39.28 15.05
C THR A 124 1.93 39.85 16.32
N LEU A 125 1.79 39.03 17.36
CA LEU A 125 1.16 39.41 18.63
C LEU A 125 2.16 39.63 19.78
N SER A 126 3.36 39.09 19.66
CA SER A 126 4.50 39.37 20.55
C SER A 126 5.74 39.67 19.72
N ASP A 127 6.74 40.24 20.38
CA ASP A 127 8.09 40.26 19.86
C ASP A 127 8.64 38.82 19.87
N GLY A 128 9.50 38.50 18.92
CA GLY A 128 10.07 37.15 18.76
C GLY A 128 10.44 36.83 17.32
N ILE A 129 10.86 35.60 17.07
CA ILE A 129 11.26 35.17 15.71
C ILE A 129 10.22 34.17 15.19
N CYS A 130 9.76 34.38 13.97
CA CYS A 130 8.90 33.46 13.27
C CYS A 130 9.34 33.27 11.81
N ARG A 131 8.86 32.20 11.18
CA ARG A 131 8.92 31.98 9.73
C ARG A 131 7.56 31.59 9.24
N LEU A 132 7.11 32.23 8.17
CA LEU A 132 5.74 32.11 7.65
C LEU A 132 5.79 31.72 6.19
N GLY A 133 4.84 30.93 5.71
CA GLY A 133 4.75 30.65 4.28
C GLY A 133 4.05 29.33 3.96
N TRP A 134 4.65 28.56 3.07
CA TRP A 134 3.99 27.44 2.43
C TRP A 134 4.87 26.20 2.48
N ALA A 135 4.28 25.03 2.69
CA ALA A 135 5.04 23.79 2.72
C ALA A 135 4.21 22.61 2.23
N THR A 136 4.86 21.58 1.66
CA THR A 136 4.17 20.33 1.30
C THR A 136 3.92 19.46 2.53
N GLY A 137 3.14 18.39 2.36
CA GLY A 137 2.88 17.33 3.36
C GLY A 137 4.15 16.73 3.98
N ASN A 138 5.21 16.60 3.18
CA ASN A 138 6.48 15.95 3.56
C ASN A 138 7.57 16.93 3.99
N SER A 139 7.27 18.23 4.08
CA SER A 139 8.24 19.21 4.56
C SER A 139 8.63 18.96 6.02
N SER A 140 9.90 19.16 6.31
CA SER A 140 10.45 19.23 7.66
C SER A 140 9.74 20.28 8.48
N LYS A 141 9.65 20.01 9.78
CA LYS A 141 8.99 20.86 10.79
C LYS A 141 9.81 22.11 11.16
N ASN A 142 10.66 22.54 10.25
CA ASN A 142 11.48 23.74 10.33
C ASN A 142 11.41 24.44 8.97
N LEU A 143 10.42 25.32 8.80
CA LEU A 143 10.06 25.89 7.52
C LEU A 143 11.28 26.52 6.82
N GLY A 144 11.57 26.02 5.62
CA GLY A 144 12.69 26.44 4.78
C GLY A 144 13.97 25.60 4.90
N SER A 145 14.06 24.62 5.82
CA SER A 145 15.28 23.80 5.93
C SER A 145 15.45 22.75 4.83
N ASP A 146 14.40 22.45 4.06
CA ASP A 146 14.43 21.54 2.92
C ASP A 146 13.85 22.19 1.65
N ALA A 147 13.86 21.43 0.56
CA ALA A 147 13.33 21.87 -0.73
C ALA A 147 11.81 22.02 -0.78
N PHE A 148 11.07 21.53 0.23
CA PHE A 148 9.62 21.42 0.24
C PHE A 148 8.92 22.47 1.11
N GLY A 149 9.68 23.24 1.89
CA GLY A 149 9.22 24.36 2.69
C GLY A 149 9.73 25.70 2.16
N PHE A 150 8.82 26.67 2.03
CA PHE A 150 9.08 28.02 1.52
C PHE A 150 8.74 29.03 2.61
N GLY A 151 9.75 29.54 3.30
CA GLY A 151 9.58 30.40 4.46
C GLY A 151 10.05 31.83 4.24
N TYR A 152 9.30 32.79 4.77
CA TYR A 152 9.74 34.16 4.98
C TYR A 152 9.94 34.40 6.48
N GLY A 153 11.17 34.68 6.87
CA GLY A 153 11.58 34.83 8.27
C GLY A 153 11.47 36.26 8.77
N ALA A 154 11.16 36.40 10.06
CA ALA A 154 10.98 37.67 10.77
C ALA A 154 12.18 38.62 10.69
N THR A 155 13.36 38.15 10.30
CA THR A 155 14.57 38.95 10.08
C THR A 155 14.68 39.55 8.67
N GLY A 156 13.67 39.36 7.81
CA GLY A 156 13.64 39.89 6.44
C GLY A 156 14.30 39.00 5.39
N VAL A 157 14.52 37.73 5.71
CA VAL A 157 15.12 36.75 4.79
C VAL A 157 14.08 35.76 4.30
N LYS A 158 14.16 35.40 3.03
CA LYS A 158 13.45 34.23 2.48
C LYS A 158 14.34 33.00 2.63
N VAL A 159 13.74 31.85 2.90
CA VAL A 159 14.42 30.60 3.24
C VAL A 159 13.79 29.43 2.51
N ASN A 160 14.59 28.68 1.75
CA ASN A 160 14.24 27.41 1.14
C ASN A 160 15.51 26.58 0.98
N ASN A 161 15.41 25.27 1.21
CA ASN A 161 16.52 24.32 1.15
C ASN A 161 17.75 24.75 1.98
N SER A 162 17.52 25.29 3.18
CA SER A 162 18.55 25.84 4.07
C SER A 162 19.37 27.02 3.49
N THR A 163 18.93 27.60 2.39
CA THR A 163 19.51 28.81 1.79
C THR A 163 18.77 30.04 2.31
N PHE A 164 19.50 31.05 2.79
CA PHE A 164 18.94 32.27 3.36
C PHE A 164 19.30 33.47 2.48
N GLU A 165 18.29 34.11 1.91
CA GLU A 165 18.49 35.24 1.00
C GLU A 165 17.76 36.48 1.52
N LYS A 166 18.40 37.64 1.40
CA LYS A 166 17.76 38.93 1.70
C LYS A 166 16.61 39.15 0.72
N TYR A 167 15.43 39.46 1.25
CA TYR A 167 14.21 39.60 0.44
C TYR A 167 13.37 40.79 0.87
N GLY A 168 13.10 40.94 2.16
CA GLY A 168 12.30 42.03 2.70
C GLY A 168 12.94 42.69 3.92
N SER A 169 12.15 43.48 4.64
CA SER A 169 12.54 44.06 5.92
C SER A 169 12.23 43.11 7.09
N SER A 170 12.75 43.42 8.27
CA SER A 170 12.43 42.69 9.50
C SER A 170 11.01 43.02 9.98
N PHE A 171 10.32 42.03 10.52
CA PHE A 171 8.99 42.14 11.13
C PHE A 171 8.91 41.42 12.49
N SER A 172 10.03 41.32 13.19
CA SER A 172 10.13 40.66 14.51
C SER A 172 9.43 41.41 15.65
N VAL A 173 8.91 42.61 15.37
CA VAL A 173 8.19 43.48 16.32
C VAL A 173 6.69 43.22 16.26
N LYS A 174 6.04 43.28 17.42
CA LYS A 174 4.59 43.16 17.56
C LYS A 174 3.82 44.14 16.67
N GLY A 175 2.71 43.67 16.09
CA GLY A 175 1.74 44.48 15.36
C GLY A 175 1.91 44.49 13.83
N ARG A 176 3.01 43.93 13.33
CA ARG A 176 3.25 43.74 11.88
C ARG A 176 2.33 42.65 11.34
N THR A 177 1.85 42.83 10.11
CA THR A 177 1.04 41.85 9.39
C THR A 177 1.78 41.40 8.14
N VAL A 178 1.90 40.09 7.95
CA VAL A 178 2.50 39.50 6.78
C VAL A 178 1.43 38.76 5.99
N GLY A 179 1.21 39.19 4.76
CA GLY A 179 0.39 38.48 3.80
C GLY A 179 1.21 37.42 3.10
N CYS A 180 0.70 36.19 3.04
CA CYS A 180 1.33 35.06 2.38
C CYS A 180 0.49 34.72 1.14
N ALA A 181 1.07 34.87 -0.04
CA ALA A 181 0.39 34.67 -1.30
C ALA A 181 1.03 33.54 -2.11
N LEU A 182 0.19 32.84 -2.88
CA LEU A 182 0.57 31.68 -3.68
C LEU A 182 -0.28 31.65 -4.95
N ASP A 183 0.37 31.37 -6.08
CA ASP A 183 -0.27 31.21 -7.38
C ASP A 183 0.13 29.85 -7.97
N THR A 184 -0.84 28.95 -8.11
CA THR A 184 -0.59 27.59 -8.63
C THR A 184 -0.34 27.52 -10.12
N GLU A 185 -0.83 28.50 -10.88
CA GLU A 185 -0.69 28.54 -12.34
C GLU A 185 0.68 29.10 -12.73
N SER A 186 1.04 30.26 -12.18
CA SER A 186 2.36 30.86 -12.42
C SER A 186 3.46 30.24 -11.57
N ARG A 187 3.11 29.39 -10.60
CA ARG A 187 4.02 28.69 -9.68
C ARG A 187 4.90 29.65 -8.88
N LYS A 188 4.30 30.72 -8.39
CA LYS A 188 4.98 31.75 -7.61
C LYS A 188 4.46 31.84 -6.19
N ILE A 189 5.38 32.11 -5.27
CA ILE A 189 5.10 32.48 -3.89
C ILE A 189 5.68 33.87 -3.66
N TRP A 190 4.90 34.74 -3.04
CA TRP A 190 5.34 36.06 -2.62
C TRP A 190 4.71 36.46 -1.29
N PHE A 191 5.27 37.48 -0.67
CA PHE A 191 4.80 37.98 0.61
C PHE A 191 4.50 39.47 0.53
N LEU A 192 3.58 39.89 1.38
CA LEU A 192 3.22 41.29 1.58
C LEU A 192 3.54 41.67 3.01
N MET A 193 4.03 42.87 3.22
CA MET A 193 4.24 43.43 4.55
C MET A 193 3.33 44.64 4.72
N ASP A 194 2.41 44.54 5.69
CA ASP A 194 1.35 45.53 5.93
C ASP A 194 0.63 45.97 4.64
N GLY A 195 0.24 44.99 3.82
CA GLY A 195 -0.47 45.21 2.56
C GLY A 195 0.41 45.60 1.36
N VAL A 196 1.72 45.83 1.55
CA VAL A 196 2.64 46.19 0.46
C VAL A 196 3.40 44.96 -0.03
N SER A 197 3.31 44.65 -1.32
CA SER A 197 4.02 43.52 -1.93
C SER A 197 5.54 43.70 -1.89
N LEU A 198 6.25 42.63 -1.51
CA LEU A 198 7.71 42.56 -1.49
C LEU A 198 8.31 42.00 -2.80
N GLY A 199 7.47 41.69 -3.80
CA GLY A 199 7.88 41.06 -5.06
C GLY A 199 7.98 39.54 -4.97
N ASP A 200 8.30 38.85 -6.07
CA ASP A 200 8.34 37.37 -6.10
C ASP A 200 9.43 36.82 -5.16
N ALA A 201 9.06 35.90 -4.26
CA ALA A 201 10.00 35.27 -3.33
C ALA A 201 10.56 33.97 -3.88
N PHE A 202 9.69 33.09 -4.36
CA PHE A 202 10.04 31.76 -4.84
C PHE A 202 9.28 31.42 -6.11
N GLU A 203 9.97 30.72 -7.00
CA GLU A 203 9.35 29.89 -8.03
C GLU A 203 9.44 28.43 -7.55
N TYR A 204 8.35 27.69 -7.63
CA TYR A 204 8.28 26.35 -7.02
C TYR A 204 7.79 25.30 -8.02
N VAL A 205 8.27 24.06 -7.89
CA VAL A 205 7.91 22.96 -8.80
C VAL A 205 7.47 21.75 -7.99
N PRO A 206 6.18 21.63 -7.61
CA PRO A 206 5.74 20.45 -6.88
C PRO A 206 4.77 19.59 -7.70
N THR A 207 4.81 18.30 -7.40
CA THR A 207 3.80 17.31 -7.77
C THR A 207 2.68 17.20 -6.72
N THR A 208 2.77 17.98 -5.63
CA THR A 208 1.88 17.91 -4.45
C THR A 208 1.36 19.31 -4.04
N PRO A 209 0.15 19.42 -3.46
CA PRO A 209 -0.38 20.69 -2.96
C PRO A 209 0.48 21.32 -1.85
N LEU A 210 0.47 22.66 -1.79
CA LEU A 210 1.09 23.41 -0.69
C LEU A 210 0.06 23.75 0.38
N LEU A 211 0.51 23.76 1.64
CA LEU A 211 -0.28 24.08 2.82
C LEU A 211 0.33 25.28 3.57
N PRO A 212 -0.47 26.11 4.25
CA PRO A 212 0.05 27.17 5.12
C PRO A 212 0.89 26.57 6.26
N ALA A 213 2.11 27.06 6.42
CA ALA A 213 3.05 26.58 7.43
C ALA A 213 3.72 27.74 8.18
N ILE A 214 3.87 27.57 9.49
CA ILE A 214 4.30 28.60 10.42
C ILE A 214 5.27 27.99 11.44
N CYS A 215 6.43 28.61 11.57
CA CYS A 215 7.36 28.36 12.67
C CYS A 215 7.39 29.57 13.60
N VAL A 216 7.40 29.33 14.90
CA VAL A 216 7.54 30.37 15.93
C VAL A 216 8.60 29.95 16.94
N LYS A 217 9.39 30.91 17.42
CA LYS A 217 10.37 30.71 18.49
C LYS A 217 10.34 31.93 19.40
N ASP A 218 9.95 31.68 20.65
CA ASP A 218 9.67 32.72 21.63
C ASP A 218 8.75 33.82 21.07
N ALA A 219 7.71 33.40 20.34
CA ALA A 219 6.85 34.28 19.56
C ALA A 219 5.40 33.80 19.62
N THR A 220 4.48 34.75 19.49
CA THR A 220 3.04 34.52 19.33
C THR A 220 2.57 35.24 18.07
N VAL A 221 1.89 34.51 17.20
CA VAL A 221 1.30 35.03 15.96
C VAL A 221 -0.17 34.64 15.86
N ARG A 222 -0.95 35.39 15.10
CA ARG A 222 -2.34 35.07 14.76
C ARG A 222 -2.47 34.89 13.26
N VAL A 223 -3.18 33.87 12.84
CA VAL A 223 -3.38 33.52 11.43
C VAL A 223 -4.82 33.80 11.04
N ILE A 224 -4.99 34.37 9.84
CA ILE A 224 -6.27 34.82 9.33
C ILE A 224 -6.43 34.26 7.91
N PHE A 225 -7.42 33.39 7.75
CA PHE A 225 -7.73 32.74 6.46
C PHE A 225 -9.07 33.18 5.86
N GLU A 226 -9.94 33.79 6.67
CA GLU A 226 -11.25 34.29 6.25
C GLU A 226 -11.12 35.68 5.64
N GLY A 227 -11.66 35.89 4.44
CA GLY A 227 -11.56 37.17 3.74
C GLY A 227 -12.14 38.33 4.53
N ALA A 228 -13.30 38.12 5.16
CA ALA A 228 -13.97 39.12 6.00
C ALA A 228 -13.15 39.58 7.23
N LYS A 229 -12.13 38.82 7.63
CA LYS A 229 -11.26 39.12 8.78
C LYS A 229 -9.86 39.60 8.38
N LEU A 230 -9.54 39.61 7.08
CA LEU A 230 -8.26 40.12 6.59
C LEU A 230 -8.13 41.61 6.93
N LYS A 231 -6.94 42.01 7.33
CA LYS A 231 -6.63 43.41 7.64
C LYS A 231 -6.35 44.22 6.39
N PHE A 232 -5.81 43.59 5.34
CA PHE A 232 -5.52 44.21 4.06
C PHE A 232 -6.25 43.49 2.93
N ASP A 233 -6.52 44.23 1.86
CA ASP A 233 -7.11 43.65 0.66
C ASP A 233 -6.14 42.63 0.03
N PRO A 234 -6.63 41.43 -0.37
CA PRO A 234 -5.81 40.48 -1.08
C PRO A 234 -5.21 41.07 -2.37
N PRO A 235 -4.03 40.61 -2.81
CA PRO A 235 -3.46 41.01 -4.08
C PRO A 235 -4.42 40.72 -5.26
N PRO A 236 -4.29 41.43 -6.41
CA PRO A 236 -5.16 41.24 -7.55
C PRO A 236 -5.30 39.77 -7.97
N GLY A 237 -6.55 39.29 -8.03
CA GLY A 237 -6.88 37.92 -8.40
C GLY A 237 -6.68 36.87 -7.30
N CYS A 238 -6.07 37.21 -6.17
CA CYS A 238 -5.98 36.33 -5.01
C CYS A 238 -7.30 36.31 -4.23
N LYS A 239 -7.65 35.15 -3.68
CA LYS A 239 -8.78 34.99 -2.78
C LYS A 239 -8.30 34.53 -1.41
N ALA A 240 -9.05 34.91 -0.39
CA ALA A 240 -8.78 34.43 0.96
C ALA A 240 -8.87 32.91 0.99
N LEU A 241 -7.97 32.27 1.74
CA LEU A 241 -7.79 30.83 1.69
C LEU A 241 -9.08 30.05 1.99
N LEU A 242 -9.90 30.49 2.95
CA LEU A 242 -11.17 29.83 3.26
C LEU A 242 -12.25 30.06 2.20
N GLU A 243 -12.21 31.16 1.45
CA GLU A 243 -13.13 31.40 0.33
C GLU A 243 -12.84 30.49 -0.87
N MET A 244 -11.58 30.08 -1.03
CA MET A 244 -11.19 29.03 -1.98
C MET A 244 -11.69 27.66 -1.52
N SER A 245 -11.75 27.41 -0.21
CA SER A 245 -12.28 26.16 0.35
C SER A 245 -13.80 26.05 0.28
N SER A 246 -14.53 27.17 0.40
CA SER A 246 -16.00 27.18 0.49
C SER A 246 -16.72 26.95 -0.84
N LYS A 247 -16.01 27.09 -1.98
CA LYS A 247 -16.49 26.61 -3.29
C LYS A 247 -16.61 25.07 -3.39
N ARG A 248 -16.22 24.31 -2.36
CA ARG A 248 -16.41 22.85 -2.29
C ARG A 248 -17.83 22.38 -1.91
N ARG A 249 -18.82 23.26 -1.73
CA ARG A 249 -20.21 22.85 -1.40
C ARG A 249 -21.04 22.29 -2.58
N GLY A 250 -20.40 21.78 -3.63
CA GLY A 250 -21.11 21.28 -4.82
C GLY A 250 -20.49 20.09 -5.55
N HIS A 251 -19.49 19.42 -4.99
CA HIS A 251 -19.00 18.14 -5.55
C HIS A 251 -19.28 17.03 -4.54
N ALA A 252 -19.87 15.93 -5.01
CA ALA A 252 -20.19 14.76 -4.21
C ALA A 252 -19.01 14.36 -3.30
N SER A 253 -19.31 13.99 -2.06
CA SER A 253 -18.34 13.61 -1.02
C SER A 253 -17.23 12.75 -1.59
N THR A 254 -16.02 13.29 -1.71
CA THR A 254 -14.84 12.54 -2.15
C THR A 254 -14.54 11.51 -1.06
N GLN A 255 -14.66 10.23 -1.40
CA GLN A 255 -14.47 9.13 -0.46
C GLN A 255 -13.01 9.11 0.03
N SER A 256 -12.81 8.86 1.33
CA SER A 256 -11.47 8.68 1.91
C SER A 256 -11.42 7.46 2.85
N PRO A 257 -10.75 6.38 2.45
CA PRO A 257 -10.68 5.18 3.27
C PRO A 257 -9.80 5.41 4.49
N LEU A 258 -10.12 4.78 5.62
CA LEU A 258 -9.25 4.73 6.79
C LEU A 258 -7.95 4.00 6.46
N ALA A 259 -8.08 2.88 5.73
CA ALA A 259 -6.97 2.01 5.39
C ALA A 259 -6.96 1.65 3.91
N VAL A 260 -5.77 1.60 3.33
CA VAL A 260 -5.54 1.14 1.95
C VAL A 260 -4.65 -0.09 1.96
N ILE A 261 -5.06 -1.13 1.25
CA ILE A 261 -4.25 -2.32 0.99
C ILE A 261 -3.87 -2.30 -0.49
N VAL A 262 -2.57 -2.22 -0.75
CA VAL A 262 -2.00 -2.19 -2.08
C VAL A 262 -1.59 -3.59 -2.49
N GLU A 263 -2.14 -4.05 -3.61
CA GLU A 263 -1.94 -5.39 -4.14
C GLU A 263 -1.31 -5.33 -5.55
N PRO A 264 -0.45 -6.29 -5.93
CA PRO A 264 0.24 -6.23 -7.22
C PRO A 264 -0.66 -6.60 -8.40
N ASN A 265 -1.77 -7.31 -8.17
CA ASN A 265 -2.69 -7.71 -9.23
C ASN A 265 -4.14 -7.84 -8.75
N ALA A 266 -5.06 -7.92 -9.71
CA ALA A 266 -6.51 -7.93 -9.46
C ALA A 266 -7.01 -9.20 -8.75
N ASP A 267 -6.36 -10.35 -8.97
CA ASP A 267 -6.76 -11.62 -8.35
C ASP A 267 -6.44 -11.64 -6.86
N LEU A 268 -5.24 -11.18 -6.47
CA LEU A 268 -4.86 -11.02 -5.06
C LEU A 268 -5.73 -9.96 -4.37
N ALA A 269 -5.96 -8.83 -5.03
CA ALA A 269 -6.89 -7.81 -4.52
C ALA A 269 -8.29 -8.39 -4.24
N LEU A 270 -8.81 -9.24 -5.12
CA LEU A 270 -10.10 -9.88 -4.91
C LEU A 270 -10.07 -10.92 -3.78
N GLN A 271 -8.97 -11.66 -3.62
CA GLN A 271 -8.79 -12.62 -2.53
C GLN A 271 -8.80 -11.91 -1.16
N VAL A 272 -8.04 -10.82 -1.02
CA VAL A 272 -8.02 -10.01 0.19
C VAL A 272 -9.36 -9.36 0.47
N TYR A 273 -10.00 -8.78 -0.56
CA TYR A 273 -11.35 -8.24 -0.45
C TYR A 273 -12.36 -9.26 0.08
N ASN A 274 -12.38 -10.47 -0.50
CA ASN A 274 -13.31 -11.52 -0.07
C ASN A 274 -13.03 -11.94 1.40
N PHE A 275 -11.76 -12.00 1.79
CA PHE A 275 -11.39 -12.28 3.17
C PHE A 275 -11.90 -11.19 4.14
N LEU A 276 -11.75 -9.91 3.80
CA LEU A 276 -12.28 -8.80 4.58
C LEU A 276 -13.81 -8.81 4.67
N VAL A 277 -14.51 -9.15 3.58
CA VAL A 277 -15.98 -9.30 3.58
C VAL A 277 -16.41 -10.42 4.53
N LEU A 278 -15.71 -11.56 4.55
CA LEU A 278 -15.98 -12.64 5.50
C LEU A 278 -15.75 -12.20 6.95
N CYS A 279 -14.63 -11.51 7.22
CA CYS A 279 -14.33 -11.00 8.57
C CYS A 279 -15.39 -10.02 9.08
N THR A 280 -15.95 -9.20 8.20
CA THR A 280 -16.90 -8.13 8.58
C THR A 280 -18.36 -8.59 8.62
N ALA A 281 -18.71 -9.69 7.95
CA ALA A 281 -20.08 -10.20 7.89
C ALA A 281 -20.63 -10.72 9.23
N ARG A 282 -19.75 -10.95 10.23
CA ARG A 282 -20.06 -11.56 11.53
C ARG A 282 -19.76 -10.65 12.72
N LEU A 283 -19.57 -9.36 12.48
CA LEU A 283 -19.41 -8.40 13.57
C LEU A 283 -20.71 -8.26 14.35
N ASP A 284 -20.58 -8.08 15.67
CA ASP A 284 -21.74 -7.92 16.55
C ASP A 284 -22.39 -6.54 16.38
N GLY A 285 -23.72 -6.49 16.44
CA GLY A 285 -24.49 -5.24 16.49
C GLY A 285 -24.60 -4.51 15.14
N ASP A 286 -24.69 -3.18 15.19
CA ASP A 286 -24.87 -2.31 14.01
C ASP A 286 -23.55 -1.93 13.31
N LEU A 287 -22.45 -2.60 13.66
CA LEU A 287 -21.12 -2.33 13.09
C LEU A 287 -21.10 -2.67 11.58
N ARG A 288 -20.78 -1.68 10.76
CA ARG A 288 -20.66 -1.85 9.29
C ARG A 288 -19.40 -1.16 8.81
N ILE A 289 -18.42 -1.95 8.38
CA ILE A 289 -17.18 -1.42 7.82
C ILE A 289 -17.31 -1.41 6.29
N PRO A 290 -17.24 -0.23 5.62
CA PRO A 290 -17.21 -0.19 4.18
C PRO A 290 -15.95 -0.87 3.64
N ILE A 291 -16.12 -1.89 2.80
CA ILE A 291 -14.99 -2.56 2.13
C ILE A 291 -15.13 -2.34 0.63
N GLY A 292 -14.06 -1.84 -0.01
CA GLY A 292 -13.98 -1.65 -1.45
C GLY A 292 -12.84 -2.46 -2.07
N VAL A 293 -13.01 -2.86 -3.33
CA VAL A 293 -11.92 -3.32 -4.19
C VAL A 293 -11.91 -2.57 -5.50
N SER A 294 -10.73 -2.08 -5.90
CA SER A 294 -10.53 -1.38 -7.17
C SER A 294 -9.29 -1.90 -7.90
N ALA A 295 -9.52 -2.65 -8.97
CA ALA A 295 -8.50 -3.20 -9.84
C ALA A 295 -8.98 -3.21 -11.29
N LYS A 296 -8.09 -3.56 -12.23
CA LYS A 296 -8.42 -3.60 -13.66
C LYS A 296 -9.67 -4.44 -13.92
N LYS A 297 -10.77 -3.82 -14.39
CA LYS A 297 -12.10 -4.41 -14.64
C LYS A 297 -12.83 -4.94 -13.39
N ILE A 298 -12.35 -4.65 -12.19
CA ILE A 298 -12.98 -5.07 -10.93
C ILE A 298 -13.19 -3.84 -10.07
N GLU A 299 -14.45 -3.45 -9.93
CA GLU A 299 -14.88 -2.44 -8.96
C GLU A 299 -16.06 -3.03 -8.20
N ARG A 300 -15.86 -3.24 -6.90
CA ARG A 300 -16.90 -3.74 -6.00
C ARG A 300 -16.80 -3.01 -4.67
N SER A 301 -17.95 -2.74 -4.06
CA SER A 301 -18.04 -2.20 -2.71
C SER A 301 -19.15 -2.90 -1.95
N ASN A 302 -18.94 -3.13 -0.66
CA ASN A 302 -19.95 -3.60 0.26
C ASN A 302 -20.10 -2.56 1.38
N GLY A 303 -21.20 -1.79 1.35
CA GLY A 303 -21.45 -0.64 2.23
C GLY A 303 -21.40 0.70 1.49
N VAL A 304 -22.49 1.47 1.59
CA VAL A 304 -22.67 2.79 0.95
C VAL A 304 -21.78 3.83 1.63
N GLY A 305 -20.91 4.52 0.88
CA GLY A 305 -20.40 5.85 1.29
C GLY A 305 -18.91 6.04 1.58
N GLY A 306 -18.05 5.01 1.49
CA GLY A 306 -16.59 5.13 1.26
C GLY A 306 -15.73 6.06 2.14
N ASP A 307 -16.19 6.44 3.32
CA ASP A 307 -15.41 7.21 4.30
C ASP A 307 -15.15 6.34 5.54
N GLY A 308 -13.90 6.29 6.01
CA GLY A 308 -13.52 5.52 7.20
C GLY A 308 -13.48 3.98 7.04
N GLY A 309 -13.57 3.47 5.81
CA GLY A 309 -13.53 2.04 5.50
C GLY A 309 -12.15 1.50 5.08
N ILE A 310 -12.13 0.31 4.47
CA ILE A 310 -10.91 -0.31 3.92
C ILE A 310 -11.03 -0.40 2.40
N LEU A 311 -10.02 0.09 1.67
CA LEU A 311 -9.92 -0.03 0.22
C LEU A 311 -8.78 -0.98 -0.16
N VAL A 312 -9.10 -2.05 -0.88
CA VAL A 312 -8.10 -2.92 -1.52
C VAL A 312 -7.92 -2.48 -2.97
N ALA A 313 -6.72 -2.14 -3.41
CA ALA A 313 -6.51 -1.65 -4.76
C ALA A 313 -5.18 -2.07 -5.36
N THR A 314 -5.18 -2.22 -6.70
CA THR A 314 -3.92 -2.27 -7.45
C THR A 314 -3.36 -0.87 -7.63
N LEU A 315 -2.03 -0.71 -7.56
CA LEU A 315 -1.34 0.59 -7.69
C LEU A 315 -1.84 1.44 -8.86
N ALA A 316 -1.96 0.85 -10.05
CA ALA A 316 -2.40 1.59 -11.25
C ALA A 316 -3.80 2.21 -11.06
N ARG A 317 -4.75 1.41 -10.53
CA ARG A 317 -6.11 1.89 -10.34
C ARG A 317 -6.20 2.89 -9.19
N LEU A 318 -5.41 2.70 -8.13
CA LEU A 318 -5.33 3.63 -7.02
C LEU A 318 -4.83 5.02 -7.48
N ASP A 319 -3.78 5.05 -8.31
CA ASP A 319 -3.23 6.30 -8.87
C ASP A 319 -4.24 6.98 -9.82
N ASP A 320 -4.97 6.22 -10.63
CA ASP A 320 -6.03 6.75 -11.50
C ASP A 320 -7.14 7.43 -10.68
N LEU A 321 -7.64 6.77 -9.62
CA LEU A 321 -8.72 7.30 -8.77
C LEU A 321 -8.30 8.56 -8.01
N CYS A 322 -7.06 8.61 -7.54
CA CYS A 322 -6.49 9.80 -6.90
C CYS A 322 -6.34 10.94 -7.91
N SER A 323 -5.79 10.64 -9.09
CA SER A 323 -5.54 11.64 -10.13
C SER A 323 -6.83 12.18 -10.75
N SER A 324 -7.90 11.39 -10.83
CA SER A 324 -9.22 11.83 -11.27
C SER A 324 -10.04 12.54 -10.19
N GLY A 325 -9.52 12.68 -8.96
CA GLY A 325 -10.22 13.28 -7.83
C GLY A 325 -11.45 12.50 -7.34
N GLN A 326 -11.55 11.21 -7.67
CA GLN A 326 -12.64 10.34 -7.22
C GLN A 326 -12.37 9.76 -5.83
N LEU A 327 -11.10 9.66 -5.45
CA LEU A 327 -10.62 9.18 -4.17
C LEU A 327 -9.65 10.21 -3.58
N SER A 328 -9.77 10.49 -2.29
CA SER A 328 -8.75 11.22 -1.54
C SER A 328 -8.08 10.29 -0.54
N LEU A 329 -6.76 10.36 -0.42
CA LEU A 329 -6.00 9.61 0.58
C LEU A 329 -5.60 10.45 1.79
N ASN A 330 -6.04 11.71 1.87
CA ASN A 330 -5.56 12.67 2.87
C ASN A 330 -5.85 12.25 4.32
N THR A 331 -6.94 11.52 4.57
CA THR A 331 -7.33 11.06 5.92
C THR A 331 -7.04 9.57 6.14
N THR A 332 -6.33 8.93 5.21
CA THR A 332 -5.85 7.54 5.35
C THR A 332 -4.89 7.49 6.52
N GLU A 333 -5.12 6.56 7.45
CA GLU A 333 -4.25 6.35 8.61
C GLU A 333 -3.32 5.15 8.42
N ILE A 334 -3.70 4.18 7.57
CA ILE A 334 -2.99 2.91 7.46
C ILE A 334 -2.81 2.53 6.00
N ILE A 335 -1.57 2.24 5.61
CA ILE A 335 -1.22 1.69 4.31
C ILE A 335 -0.57 0.32 4.52
N VAL A 336 -1.12 -0.69 3.87
CA VAL A 336 -0.50 -2.01 3.75
C VAL A 336 -0.06 -2.21 2.32
N VAL A 337 1.20 -2.60 2.11
CA VAL A 337 1.71 -3.02 0.81
C VAL A 337 1.97 -4.53 0.87
N ASP A 338 1.11 -5.32 0.22
CA ASP A 338 1.32 -6.77 0.09
C ASP A 338 2.18 -7.09 -1.14
N GLU A 339 2.88 -8.23 -1.08
CA GLU A 339 3.93 -8.61 -2.03
C GLU A 339 4.94 -7.46 -2.28
N ALA A 340 5.36 -6.80 -1.19
CA ALA A 340 6.13 -5.57 -1.22
C ALA A 340 7.45 -5.68 -2.00
N ASP A 341 8.09 -6.85 -2.04
CA ASP A 341 9.33 -7.05 -2.79
C ASP A 341 9.11 -6.97 -4.31
N VAL A 342 8.00 -7.53 -4.80
CA VAL A 342 7.58 -7.45 -6.20
C VAL A 342 7.26 -6.00 -6.55
N LEU A 343 6.49 -5.32 -5.70
CA LEU A 343 6.05 -3.95 -5.90
C LEU A 343 7.20 -2.93 -5.78
N ALA A 344 8.15 -3.14 -4.86
CA ALA A 344 9.34 -2.31 -4.73
C ALA A 344 10.22 -2.39 -5.99
N SER A 345 10.33 -3.58 -6.57
CA SER A 345 11.14 -3.80 -7.77
C SER A 345 10.54 -3.15 -9.03
N SER A 346 9.21 -3.13 -9.18
CA SER A 346 8.55 -2.61 -10.39
C SER A 346 8.00 -1.19 -10.26
N SER A 347 7.63 -0.76 -9.05
CA SER A 347 6.69 0.36 -8.84
C SER A 347 7.02 1.24 -7.64
N ALA A 348 8.25 1.22 -7.12
CA ALA A 348 8.68 2.01 -5.96
C ALA A 348 8.29 3.50 -6.02
N LYS A 349 8.42 4.16 -7.18
CA LYS A 349 8.06 5.58 -7.33
C LYS A 349 6.57 5.85 -7.07
N GLN A 350 5.70 4.95 -7.50
CA GLN A 350 4.26 5.08 -7.30
C GLN A 350 3.89 4.85 -5.83
N ILE A 351 4.55 3.89 -5.17
CA ILE A 351 4.35 3.62 -3.73
C ILE A 351 4.76 4.83 -2.90
N ARG A 352 5.92 5.45 -3.20
CA ARG A 352 6.34 6.70 -2.56
C ARG A 352 5.28 7.78 -2.71
N LYS A 353 4.82 8.05 -3.94
CA LYS A 353 3.75 9.01 -4.21
C LYS A 353 2.47 8.72 -3.40
N ILE A 354 2.07 7.46 -3.28
CA ILE A 354 0.90 7.05 -2.49
C ILE A 354 1.12 7.29 -1.00
N CYS A 355 2.33 7.04 -0.50
CA CYS A 355 2.71 7.29 0.90
C CYS A 355 2.96 8.78 1.20
N ASP A 356 3.01 9.64 0.19
CA ASP A 356 3.12 11.11 0.34
C ASP A 356 1.76 11.78 0.59
N PHE A 357 0.64 11.12 0.28
CA PHE A 357 -0.71 11.67 0.50
C PHE A 357 -1.21 11.66 1.96
N PRO A 358 -0.94 10.62 2.78
CA PRO A 358 -1.46 10.52 4.14
C PRO A 358 -0.86 11.53 5.14
N LEU A 359 -1.47 11.62 6.32
CA LEU A 359 -0.99 12.42 7.45
C LEU A 359 0.41 11.96 7.94
N GLU A 360 1.23 12.91 8.42
CA GLU A 360 2.40 12.58 9.27
C GLU A 360 1.89 11.75 10.46
N GLN A 361 2.24 10.45 10.53
CA GLN A 361 1.80 9.37 11.46
C GLN A 361 1.00 8.22 10.82
N SER A 362 0.86 8.19 9.50
CA SER A 362 0.21 7.04 8.86
C SER A 362 1.08 5.79 9.01
N GLN A 363 0.47 4.74 9.52
CA GLN A 363 1.14 3.46 9.70
C GLN A 363 1.34 2.81 8.33
N VAL A 364 2.58 2.54 7.95
CA VAL A 364 2.92 1.88 6.69
C VAL A 364 3.52 0.51 6.99
N SER A 365 2.88 -0.56 6.51
CA SER A 365 3.31 -1.93 6.74
C SER A 365 3.52 -2.70 5.43
N PHE A 366 4.68 -3.33 5.30
CA PHE A 366 5.08 -4.12 4.14
C PHE A 366 5.01 -5.60 4.47
N PHE A 367 4.38 -6.37 3.58
CA PHE A 367 4.31 -7.82 3.66
C PHE A 367 4.93 -8.42 2.39
N SER A 368 5.86 -9.37 2.57
CA SER A 368 6.54 -10.02 1.45
C SER A 368 6.65 -11.52 1.66
N ALA A 369 6.52 -12.28 0.56
CA ALA A 369 6.78 -13.71 0.54
C ALA A 369 8.28 -14.05 0.56
N THR A 370 9.16 -13.12 0.19
CA THR A 370 10.58 -13.36 -0.05
C THR A 370 11.50 -12.48 0.79
N LEU A 371 12.75 -12.95 0.88
CA LEU A 371 13.83 -12.24 1.56
C LEU A 371 13.94 -10.80 1.04
N PRO A 372 14.26 -9.83 1.92
CA PRO A 372 14.32 -8.43 1.52
C PRO A 372 15.33 -8.20 0.41
N SER A 373 14.88 -7.62 -0.71
CA SER A 373 15.79 -7.07 -1.71
C SER A 373 16.35 -5.72 -1.27
N ALA A 374 17.40 -5.26 -1.95
CA ALA A 374 17.91 -3.90 -1.80
C ALA A 374 16.84 -2.85 -2.14
N ALA A 375 15.97 -3.14 -3.12
CA ALA A 375 14.86 -2.27 -3.50
C ALA A 375 13.83 -2.14 -2.37
N LEU A 376 13.44 -3.25 -1.74
CA LEU A 376 12.52 -3.23 -0.60
C LEU A 376 13.11 -2.48 0.59
N SER A 377 14.40 -2.70 0.88
CA SER A 377 15.09 -2.04 2.00
C SER A 377 15.20 -0.52 1.79
N SER A 378 15.48 -0.08 0.57
CA SER A 378 15.48 1.34 0.20
C SER A 378 14.08 1.94 0.33
N LEU A 379 13.06 1.28 -0.24
CA LEU A 379 11.69 1.78 -0.18
C LEU A 379 11.21 1.89 1.27
N SER A 380 11.49 0.88 2.11
CA SER A 380 11.17 0.88 3.54
C SER A 380 11.79 2.08 4.27
N SER A 381 13.06 2.37 3.98
CA SER A 381 13.76 3.52 4.58
C SER A 381 13.17 4.88 4.15
N ASP A 382 12.55 4.94 2.97
CA ASP A 382 11.99 6.17 2.44
C ASP A 382 10.58 6.48 2.97
N VAL A 383 9.77 5.45 3.24
CA VAL A 383 8.32 5.63 3.52
C VAL A 383 7.86 5.13 4.88
N GLN A 384 8.68 4.35 5.61
CA GLN A 384 8.35 3.86 6.95
C GLN A 384 9.15 4.57 8.04
N VAL A 385 8.55 4.71 9.22
CA VAL A 385 9.16 5.32 10.41
C VAL A 385 9.52 4.23 11.41
N ASN A 386 10.82 3.94 11.54
CA ASN A 386 11.37 2.94 12.45
C ASN A 386 10.64 1.58 12.39
N PRO A 387 10.60 0.91 11.22
CA PRO A 387 9.82 -0.30 11.04
C PRO A 387 10.40 -1.49 11.81
N GLU A 388 9.53 -2.28 12.46
CA GLU A 388 9.92 -3.56 13.05
C GLU A 388 10.05 -4.62 11.95
N TRP A 389 11.19 -5.31 11.91
CA TRP A 389 11.43 -6.39 10.96
C TRP A 389 11.02 -7.74 11.55
N VAL A 390 9.89 -8.27 11.08
CA VAL A 390 9.44 -9.63 11.43
C VAL A 390 9.89 -10.58 10.33
N LYS A 391 11.01 -11.28 10.59
CA LYS A 391 11.57 -12.29 9.67
C LYS A 391 11.36 -13.66 10.26
N LEU A 392 10.36 -14.37 9.75
CA LEU A 392 10.21 -15.78 10.10
C LEU A 392 11.24 -16.57 9.30
N HIS A 393 12.33 -16.95 9.97
CA HIS A 393 13.39 -17.77 9.40
C HIS A 393 12.79 -19.07 8.86
N GLY A 394 12.68 -19.14 7.54
CA GLY A 394 12.84 -20.37 6.81
C GLY A 394 13.96 -20.14 5.83
N LEU A 395 14.86 -21.13 5.68
CA LEU A 395 15.28 -21.43 4.32
C LEU A 395 13.99 -21.43 3.49
N PRO A 396 13.96 -20.75 2.33
CA PRO A 396 12.71 -20.39 1.68
C PRO A 396 11.84 -21.61 1.29
N ILE A 397 12.36 -22.82 1.51
CA ILE A 397 11.72 -24.11 1.39
C ILE A 397 11.85 -24.81 2.76
N PRO A 398 10.73 -25.23 3.40
CA PRO A 398 10.78 -25.99 4.66
C PRO A 398 11.68 -27.21 4.55
N SER A 399 12.39 -27.59 5.62
CA SER A 399 13.23 -28.80 5.66
C SER A 399 12.44 -30.11 5.38
N SER A 400 11.12 -30.08 5.55
CA SER A 400 10.20 -31.17 5.20
C SER A 400 9.96 -31.33 3.69
N VAL A 401 10.44 -30.40 2.86
CA VAL A 401 10.25 -30.47 1.41
C VAL A 401 11.47 -31.13 0.77
N HIS A 402 11.25 -32.31 0.20
CA HIS A 402 12.27 -33.05 -0.52
C HIS A 402 12.34 -32.59 -1.98
N ILE A 403 13.50 -32.09 -2.39
CA ILE A 403 13.75 -31.65 -3.77
C ILE A 403 14.50 -32.77 -4.50
N LEU A 404 13.89 -33.32 -5.54
CA LEU A 404 14.49 -34.32 -6.42
C LEU A 404 14.75 -33.71 -7.80
N VAL A 405 16.00 -33.80 -8.26
CA VAL A 405 16.41 -33.33 -9.59
C VAL A 405 16.68 -34.53 -10.48
N HIS A 406 15.96 -34.64 -11.59
CA HIS A 406 16.19 -35.67 -12.59
C HIS A 406 16.66 -35.04 -13.90
N TYR A 407 17.91 -35.31 -14.27
CA TYR A 407 18.47 -34.86 -15.53
C TYR A 407 17.96 -35.75 -16.68
N VAL A 408 17.28 -35.14 -17.64
CA VAL A 408 16.80 -35.83 -18.84
C VAL A 408 17.81 -35.59 -19.97
N SER A 409 18.56 -36.62 -20.34
CA SER A 409 19.54 -36.56 -21.42
C SER A 409 18.88 -36.65 -22.81
N LYS A 410 19.57 -36.16 -23.84
CA LYS A 410 19.18 -36.34 -25.25
C LYS A 410 19.50 -37.78 -25.70
N ALA A 411 18.82 -38.77 -25.14
CA ALA A 411 18.91 -40.14 -25.65
C ALA A 411 17.85 -40.36 -26.73
N LYS A 412 18.16 -41.18 -27.75
CA LYS A 412 17.18 -41.71 -28.71
C LYS A 412 16.19 -42.63 -27.98
N MET A 413 15.28 -42.08 -27.19
CA MET A 413 14.15 -42.85 -26.66
C MET A 413 13.17 -43.11 -27.80
N ALA A 414 12.79 -44.38 -28.01
CA ALA A 414 11.64 -44.71 -28.82
C ALA A 414 10.39 -44.17 -28.10
N LEU A 415 9.91 -43.00 -28.50
CA LEU A 415 8.70 -42.39 -27.94
C LEU A 415 7.50 -43.31 -28.20
N PRO A 416 6.81 -43.80 -27.16
CA PRO A 416 5.57 -44.54 -27.37
C PRO A 416 4.47 -43.54 -27.77
N ASN A 417 3.80 -43.84 -28.88
CA ASN A 417 2.60 -43.21 -29.43
C ASN A 417 2.71 -41.97 -30.35
N ARG A 418 1.82 -41.98 -31.36
CA ARG A 418 1.62 -40.98 -32.43
C ARG A 418 1.27 -39.56 -31.94
N GLY A 419 0.93 -39.37 -30.66
CA GLY A 419 0.43 -38.09 -30.11
C GLY A 419 1.48 -37.09 -29.62
N LEU A 420 2.74 -37.52 -29.43
CA LEU A 420 3.84 -36.65 -28.95
C LEU A 420 4.60 -35.93 -30.07
N ARG A 421 4.20 -36.12 -31.34
CA ARG A 421 4.91 -35.64 -32.55
C ARG A 421 4.87 -34.12 -32.78
N HIS A 422 4.27 -33.34 -31.87
CA HIS A 422 4.12 -31.88 -31.99
C HIS A 422 4.92 -31.10 -30.94
N LEU A 423 5.91 -31.74 -30.32
CA LEU A 423 6.76 -31.18 -29.27
C LEU A 423 8.19 -31.57 -29.61
N ASP A 424 9.01 -30.71 -30.21
CA ASP A 424 10.46 -30.94 -30.45
C ASP A 424 11.11 -29.53 -30.61
N ALA A 425 12.26 -29.13 -30.03
CA ALA A 425 13.20 -29.64 -29.04
C ALA A 425 14.15 -28.47 -28.59
N ASP A 426 14.84 -28.53 -27.42
CA ASP A 426 15.87 -27.53 -27.07
C ASP A 426 17.28 -27.90 -27.57
N GLY A 427 17.96 -26.93 -28.19
CA GLY A 427 19.41 -26.90 -28.37
C GLY A 427 19.96 -25.49 -28.18
N LEU A 428 20.69 -25.26 -27.10
CA LEU A 428 21.53 -24.07 -26.97
C LEU A 428 22.92 -24.38 -27.54
N LYS A 429 23.42 -23.49 -28.40
CA LYS A 429 24.72 -22.85 -28.21
C LYS A 429 24.65 -21.36 -28.57
N GLU A 430 25.51 -20.64 -27.86
CA GLU A 430 25.63 -19.20 -27.63
C GLU A 430 25.69 -18.32 -28.91
N ASN A 431 25.16 -17.10 -28.79
CA ASN A 431 25.20 -15.97 -29.74
C ASN A 431 24.22 -16.01 -30.93
N SER A 432 23.03 -15.42 -30.78
CA SER A 432 22.35 -14.59 -31.80
C SER A 432 20.87 -14.35 -31.46
N ASP A 433 20.31 -13.25 -31.97
CA ASP A 433 18.90 -12.84 -31.92
C ASP A 433 17.92 -13.91 -32.50
N LEU A 434 17.48 -14.89 -31.70
CA LEU A 434 16.61 -15.99 -32.17
C LEU A 434 15.36 -16.26 -31.27
N PRO A 435 14.20 -16.65 -31.84
CA PRO A 435 12.93 -16.80 -31.12
C PRO A 435 12.66 -18.20 -30.50
N ARG A 436 12.08 -18.14 -29.29
CA ARG A 436 11.18 -19.04 -28.50
C ARG A 436 11.36 -20.57 -28.52
N VAL A 437 11.47 -21.10 -27.28
CA VAL A 437 11.74 -22.48 -26.88
C VAL A 437 10.46 -23.29 -26.57
N GLU A 438 10.38 -24.57 -26.97
CA GLU A 438 9.26 -25.52 -26.74
C GLU A 438 9.63 -26.72 -25.82
N LEU A 439 8.65 -27.26 -25.08
CA LEU A 439 8.80 -28.34 -24.09
C LEU A 439 9.22 -29.69 -24.69
N ARG A 440 10.32 -30.28 -24.21
CA ARG A 440 10.86 -31.58 -24.68
C ARG A 440 9.98 -32.80 -24.36
N PRO A 441 9.75 -33.73 -25.31
CA PRO A 441 8.99 -34.98 -25.10
C PRO A 441 9.51 -35.88 -23.99
N GLU A 442 10.83 -35.99 -23.82
CA GLU A 442 11.43 -36.90 -22.85
C GLU A 442 11.07 -36.50 -21.41
N LYS A 443 10.91 -35.19 -21.16
CA LYS A 443 10.42 -34.68 -19.87
C LYS A 443 8.97 -35.08 -19.63
N VAL A 444 8.13 -35.08 -20.67
CA VAL A 444 6.72 -35.48 -20.61
C VAL A 444 6.60 -36.98 -20.35
N VAL A 445 7.37 -37.80 -21.07
CA VAL A 445 7.42 -39.26 -20.86
C VAL A 445 7.89 -39.58 -19.44
N LYS A 446 8.95 -38.91 -18.97
CA LYS A 446 9.44 -39.12 -17.61
C LYS A 446 8.43 -38.71 -16.55
N LEU A 447 7.74 -37.58 -16.75
CA LEU A 447 6.63 -37.16 -15.88
C LEU A 447 5.55 -38.24 -15.80
N MET A 448 5.11 -38.78 -16.94
CA MET A 448 4.08 -39.83 -16.98
C MET A 448 4.53 -41.11 -16.25
N GLN A 449 5.80 -41.50 -16.41
CA GLN A 449 6.38 -42.63 -15.67
C GLN A 449 6.32 -42.39 -14.16
N ILE A 450 6.72 -41.20 -13.69
CA ILE A 450 6.70 -40.86 -12.27
C ILE A 450 5.27 -40.83 -11.73
N ILE A 451 4.32 -40.23 -12.46
CA ILE A 451 2.90 -40.18 -12.08
C ILE A 451 2.33 -41.60 -11.90
N SER A 452 2.65 -42.51 -12.81
CA SER A 452 2.19 -43.89 -12.77
C SER A 452 2.86 -44.68 -11.62
N GLN A 453 4.20 -44.62 -11.52
CA GLN A 453 4.95 -45.38 -10.52
C GLN A 453 4.65 -44.97 -9.08
N LEU A 454 4.50 -43.67 -8.83
CA LEU A 454 4.21 -43.14 -7.49
C LEU A 454 2.71 -43.01 -7.22
N SER A 455 1.83 -43.44 -8.14
CA SER A 455 0.37 -43.32 -8.02
C SER A 455 -0.10 -41.92 -7.61
N ILE A 456 0.49 -40.89 -8.22
CA ILE A 456 0.31 -39.50 -7.77
C ILE A 456 -1.13 -39.05 -7.93
N GLY A 457 -1.81 -38.79 -6.81
CA GLY A 457 -3.21 -38.37 -6.80
C GLY A 457 -3.41 -36.98 -7.39
N ARG A 458 -2.73 -35.97 -6.82
CA ARG A 458 -2.85 -34.56 -7.24
C ARG A 458 -1.49 -33.86 -7.26
N ALA A 459 -1.25 -33.05 -8.29
CA ALA A 459 -0.04 -32.23 -8.39
C ALA A 459 -0.23 -30.98 -9.26
N VAL A 460 0.60 -29.97 -9.02
CA VAL A 460 0.77 -28.84 -9.94
C VAL A 460 2.01 -29.06 -10.79
N VAL A 461 1.89 -28.77 -12.09
CA VAL A 461 2.94 -28.94 -13.08
C VAL A 461 3.27 -27.62 -13.75
N TYR A 462 4.49 -27.13 -13.54
CA TYR A 462 4.95 -25.85 -14.08
C TYR A 462 5.74 -26.03 -15.38
N VAL A 463 5.35 -25.24 -16.37
CA VAL A 463 5.99 -25.10 -17.68
C VAL A 463 6.27 -23.63 -17.97
N ARG A 464 7.01 -23.31 -19.04
CA ARG A 464 7.41 -21.92 -19.32
C ARG A 464 6.29 -21.16 -20.03
N THR A 465 5.73 -21.74 -21.09
CA THR A 465 4.78 -21.03 -21.96
C THR A 465 3.37 -21.59 -21.89
N ARG A 466 2.40 -20.78 -22.32
CA ARG A 466 1.00 -21.21 -22.42
C ARG A 466 0.83 -22.37 -23.41
N LYS A 467 1.52 -22.30 -24.55
CA LYS A 467 1.49 -23.32 -25.60
C LYS A 467 1.98 -24.68 -25.07
N GLU A 468 3.04 -24.68 -24.27
CA GLU A 468 3.54 -25.88 -23.58
C GLU A 468 2.51 -26.45 -22.61
N ALA A 469 1.79 -25.58 -21.88
CA ALA A 469 0.79 -26.02 -20.92
C ALA A 469 -0.39 -26.72 -21.60
N ASP A 470 -0.88 -26.15 -22.70
CA ASP A 470 -1.94 -26.74 -23.51
C ASP A 470 -1.49 -28.06 -24.16
N GLY A 471 -0.26 -28.13 -24.66
CA GLY A 471 0.34 -29.35 -25.22
C GLY A 471 0.49 -30.46 -24.19
N LEU A 472 1.03 -30.13 -23.01
CA LEU A 472 1.18 -31.07 -21.90
C LEU A 472 -0.18 -31.58 -21.42
N SER A 473 -1.17 -30.70 -21.28
CA SER A 473 -2.52 -31.10 -20.88
C SER A 473 -3.13 -32.10 -21.88
N LYS A 474 -3.02 -31.85 -23.19
CA LYS A 474 -3.48 -32.82 -24.21
C LYS A 474 -2.77 -34.17 -24.11
N ALA A 475 -1.46 -34.16 -23.87
CA ALA A 475 -0.68 -35.38 -23.70
C ALA A 475 -1.12 -36.18 -22.45
N LEU A 476 -1.38 -35.52 -21.32
CA LEU A 476 -1.90 -36.16 -20.10
C LEU A 476 -3.28 -36.79 -20.34
N HIS A 477 -4.22 -36.07 -20.97
CA HIS A 477 -5.55 -36.60 -21.28
C HIS A 477 -5.50 -37.82 -22.20
N SER A 478 -4.60 -37.80 -23.19
CA SER A 478 -4.43 -38.91 -24.14
C SER A 478 -3.93 -40.20 -23.46
N ASN A 479 -3.38 -40.08 -22.25
CA ASN A 479 -2.93 -41.19 -21.41
C ASN A 479 -3.85 -41.43 -20.20
N GLY A 480 -5.09 -40.92 -20.24
CA GLY A 480 -6.08 -41.12 -19.19
C GLY A 480 -5.83 -40.34 -17.89
N ILE A 481 -4.93 -39.34 -17.92
CA ILE A 481 -4.63 -38.49 -16.77
C ILE A 481 -5.45 -37.20 -16.90
N SER A 482 -6.37 -36.95 -15.98
CA SER A 482 -7.16 -35.72 -15.97
C SER A 482 -6.30 -34.52 -15.61
N SER A 483 -6.27 -33.52 -16.48
CA SER A 483 -5.52 -32.29 -16.25
C SER A 483 -6.31 -31.06 -16.67
N ILE A 484 -5.96 -29.89 -16.16
CA ILE A 484 -6.49 -28.62 -16.67
C ILE A 484 -5.37 -27.60 -16.70
N VAL A 485 -5.44 -26.66 -17.64
CA VAL A 485 -4.47 -25.57 -17.73
C VAL A 485 -4.97 -24.40 -16.90
N TYR A 486 -4.16 -23.90 -15.98
CA TYR A 486 -4.52 -22.77 -15.12
C TYR A 486 -4.82 -21.53 -15.96
N GLY A 487 -5.97 -20.89 -15.74
CA GLY A 487 -6.45 -19.76 -16.53
C GLY A 487 -7.03 -20.12 -17.91
N SER A 488 -7.23 -21.40 -18.25
CA SER A 488 -8.04 -21.78 -19.44
C SER A 488 -9.52 -21.51 -19.26
N SER A 489 -10.00 -21.56 -18.02
CA SER A 489 -11.37 -21.28 -17.65
C SER A 489 -11.40 -20.71 -16.24
N PRO A 490 -12.40 -19.87 -15.90
CA PRO A 490 -12.59 -19.37 -14.53
C PRO A 490 -12.76 -20.49 -13.49
N ARG A 491 -13.23 -21.67 -13.91
CA ARG A 491 -13.48 -22.84 -13.04
C ARG A 491 -12.25 -23.74 -12.88
N ALA A 492 -11.16 -23.51 -13.61
CA ALA A 492 -10.02 -24.43 -13.64
C ALA A 492 -9.41 -24.67 -12.25
N LEU A 493 -9.32 -23.62 -11.43
CA LEU A 493 -8.82 -23.71 -10.07
C LEU A 493 -9.79 -24.46 -9.16
N GLU A 494 -11.09 -24.22 -9.32
CA GLU A 494 -12.15 -24.85 -8.52
C GLU A 494 -12.24 -26.35 -8.82
N GLU A 495 -12.19 -26.75 -10.09
CA GLU A 495 -12.19 -28.16 -10.50
C GLU A 495 -10.98 -28.92 -9.96
N PHE A 496 -9.82 -28.27 -9.88
CA PHE A 496 -8.64 -28.85 -9.26
C PHE A 496 -8.79 -28.94 -7.73
N ARG A 497 -9.29 -27.89 -7.08
CA ARG A 497 -9.51 -27.83 -5.62
C ARG A 497 -10.49 -28.91 -5.14
N CYS A 498 -11.60 -29.12 -5.85
CA CYS A 498 -12.58 -30.15 -5.50
C CYS A 498 -12.17 -31.58 -5.92
N GLY A 499 -11.01 -31.74 -6.57
CA GLY A 499 -10.47 -33.04 -6.97
C GLY A 499 -11.09 -33.62 -8.24
N LYS A 500 -11.90 -32.85 -8.98
CA LYS A 500 -12.47 -33.26 -10.27
C LYS A 500 -11.38 -33.49 -11.33
N VAL A 501 -10.28 -32.72 -11.26
CA VAL A 501 -9.08 -32.94 -12.08
C VAL A 501 -7.86 -33.19 -11.19
N ARG A 502 -7.01 -34.13 -11.61
CA ARG A 502 -5.84 -34.57 -10.84
C ARG A 502 -4.65 -33.62 -10.99
N PHE A 503 -4.43 -33.06 -12.17
CA PHE A 503 -3.25 -32.23 -12.45
C PHE A 503 -3.63 -30.84 -12.91
N LEU A 504 -2.98 -29.83 -12.32
CA LEU A 504 -3.10 -28.45 -12.78
C LEU A 504 -1.80 -28.02 -13.45
N VAL A 505 -1.87 -27.61 -14.71
CA VAL A 505 -0.71 -27.19 -15.50
C VAL A 505 -0.65 -25.66 -15.54
N ALA A 506 0.45 -25.07 -15.07
CA ALA A 506 0.62 -23.62 -14.98
C ALA A 506 1.85 -23.15 -15.77
N SER A 507 1.77 -21.97 -16.39
CA SER A 507 2.87 -21.31 -17.08
C SER A 507 3.41 -20.10 -16.31
N ASP A 508 4.67 -19.70 -16.54
CA ASP A 508 5.34 -18.57 -15.89
C ASP A 508 4.53 -17.25 -15.89
N GLY A 509 3.79 -16.97 -16.96
CA GLY A 509 2.93 -15.79 -17.06
C GLY A 509 1.51 -16.01 -16.52
N GLY A 510 1.09 -17.26 -16.41
CA GLY A 510 -0.25 -17.65 -16.01
C GLY A 510 -0.38 -17.93 -14.52
N GLU A 511 0.70 -18.28 -13.80
CA GLU A 511 0.69 -18.73 -12.39
C GLU A 511 0.40 -17.65 -11.33
N ARG A 512 0.18 -16.40 -11.74
CA ARG A 512 -0.15 -15.30 -10.83
C ARG A 512 -1.55 -15.52 -10.23
N GLY A 513 -1.72 -15.27 -8.93
CA GLY A 513 -2.98 -15.49 -8.21
C GLY A 513 -3.36 -16.97 -8.00
N LEU A 514 -2.55 -17.91 -8.51
CA LEU A 514 -2.71 -19.32 -8.20
C LEU A 514 -2.50 -19.46 -6.69
N ASP A 515 -3.49 -19.85 -5.89
CA ASP A 515 -3.31 -20.11 -4.46
C ASP A 515 -3.80 -21.53 -4.13
N ILE A 516 -2.85 -22.42 -3.88
CA ILE A 516 -3.08 -23.84 -3.64
C ILE A 516 -2.04 -24.31 -2.63
N PRO A 517 -2.28 -24.11 -1.33
CA PRO A 517 -1.42 -24.68 -0.31
C PRO A 517 -1.67 -26.20 -0.19
N TYR A 518 -0.69 -26.91 0.38
CA TYR A 518 -0.80 -28.32 0.81
C TYR A 518 -0.86 -29.37 -0.31
N LEU A 519 0.04 -29.28 -1.28
CA LEU A 519 0.26 -30.35 -2.26
C LEU A 519 1.30 -31.35 -1.76
N GLU A 520 1.12 -32.62 -2.10
CA GLU A 520 2.15 -33.65 -1.89
C GLU A 520 3.28 -33.53 -2.92
N TYR A 521 2.92 -33.15 -4.16
CA TYR A 521 3.86 -33.10 -5.28
C TYR A 521 3.72 -31.81 -6.10
N VAL A 522 4.86 -31.23 -6.46
CA VAL A 522 4.99 -30.14 -7.43
C VAL A 522 6.04 -30.54 -8.46
N PHE A 523 5.70 -30.42 -9.75
CA PHE A 523 6.60 -30.71 -10.86
C PHE A 523 7.07 -29.44 -11.54
N LEU A 524 8.39 -29.28 -11.69
CA LEU A 524 9.02 -28.19 -12.43
C LEU A 524 9.63 -28.76 -13.72
N LEU A 525 8.89 -28.81 -14.84
CA LEU A 525 9.47 -29.26 -16.12
C LEU A 525 10.36 -28.18 -16.74
N SER A 526 10.07 -26.92 -16.45
CA SER A 526 10.89 -25.77 -16.78
C SER A 526 11.46 -25.19 -15.50
N VAL A 527 12.80 -25.15 -15.42
CA VAL A 527 13.49 -24.53 -14.28
C VAL A 527 13.14 -23.04 -14.27
N PRO A 528 12.68 -22.48 -13.13
CA PRO A 528 12.37 -21.07 -13.02
C PRO A 528 13.60 -20.18 -13.25
N GLU A 529 13.40 -19.01 -13.86
CA GLU A 529 14.48 -18.06 -14.16
C GLU A 529 15.02 -17.33 -12.91
N SER A 530 14.30 -17.38 -11.78
CA SER A 530 14.71 -16.72 -10.54
C SER A 530 14.48 -17.61 -9.31
N THR A 531 15.32 -17.43 -8.31
CA THR A 531 15.21 -18.10 -7.01
C THR A 531 13.88 -17.79 -6.32
N HIS A 532 13.36 -16.56 -6.44
CA HIS A 532 12.05 -16.18 -5.91
C HIS A 532 10.92 -17.03 -6.51
N LYS A 533 10.89 -17.21 -7.84
CA LYS A 533 9.86 -18.04 -8.50
C LYS A 533 9.97 -19.49 -8.05
N PHE A 534 11.19 -20.01 -7.96
CA PHE A 534 11.43 -21.37 -7.49
C PHE A 534 10.86 -21.61 -6.09
N VAL A 535 11.19 -20.73 -5.16
CA VAL A 535 10.68 -20.74 -3.80
C VAL A 535 9.16 -20.69 -3.75
N HIS A 536 8.55 -19.77 -4.50
CA HIS A 536 7.09 -19.62 -4.54
C HIS A 536 6.37 -20.87 -5.08
N ARG A 537 6.96 -21.56 -6.08
CA ARG A 537 6.40 -22.80 -6.64
C ARG A 537 6.54 -23.98 -5.68
N VAL A 538 7.70 -24.11 -5.05
CA VAL A 538 7.97 -25.22 -4.11
C VAL A 538 7.25 -25.01 -2.78
N GLY A 539 6.99 -23.77 -2.37
CA GLY A 539 6.22 -23.42 -1.18
C GLY A 539 4.76 -23.86 -1.18
N ARG A 540 4.28 -24.49 -2.25
CA ARG A 540 2.97 -25.18 -2.31
C ARG A 540 2.96 -26.53 -1.62
N ILE A 541 4.15 -27.09 -1.37
CA ILE A 541 4.31 -28.37 -0.68
C ILE A 541 4.15 -28.14 0.82
N GLY A 542 3.23 -28.87 1.46
CA GLY A 542 2.96 -28.70 2.88
C GLY A 542 2.21 -29.89 3.49
N MET A 543 2.51 -30.20 4.75
CA MET A 543 1.88 -31.28 5.51
C MET A 543 0.43 -30.95 5.86
N ASN A 544 -0.46 -31.92 5.69
CA ASN A 544 -1.80 -31.91 6.28
C ASN A 544 -1.69 -31.75 7.81
N TYR A 545 -1.93 -30.55 8.32
CA TYR A 545 -2.49 -30.44 9.66
C TYR A 545 -4.01 -30.44 9.51
N SER A 546 -4.58 -31.62 9.76
CA SER A 546 -6.01 -31.96 9.84
C SER A 546 -6.87 -31.79 8.59
N VAL A 547 -6.96 -32.84 7.78
CA VAL A 547 -8.25 -33.28 7.23
C VAL A 547 -8.76 -34.34 8.21
N PRO A 548 -9.92 -34.18 8.86
CA PRO A 548 -10.53 -35.30 9.58
C PRO A 548 -10.76 -36.42 8.57
N ALA A 549 -10.35 -37.63 8.91
CA ALA A 549 -10.65 -38.81 8.10
C ALA A 549 -12.15 -38.80 7.74
N PRO A 550 -12.54 -39.14 6.50
CA PRO A 550 -13.94 -39.37 6.20
C PRO A 550 -14.43 -40.43 7.17
N SER A 551 -15.46 -40.08 7.95
CA SER A 551 -16.16 -41.01 8.81
C SER A 551 -16.56 -42.21 7.97
N THR A 552 -15.99 -43.36 8.30
CA THR A 552 -16.45 -44.65 7.81
C THR A 552 -17.88 -44.83 8.32
N GLN A 553 -18.83 -44.84 7.39
CA GLN A 553 -20.08 -45.57 7.52
C GLN A 553 -20.10 -46.64 6.42
#